data_AF-A0A7U9ETH5-F1
#
_entry.id   AF-A0A7U9ETH5-F1
#
_cell.length_a   1.000
_cell.length_b   1.000
_cell.length_c   1.000
_cell.angle_alpha   90.00
_cell.angle_beta   90.00
_cell.angle_gamma   90.00
#
_symmetry.space_group_name_H-M   'P 1'
#
loop_
_entity.id
_entity.type
_entity.pdbx_description
1 polymer ?
#
loop_
_entity_poly.entity_id
_entity_poly.type
_entity_poly.pdbx_seq_one_letter_code
_entity_poly.pdbx_strand_id
1 'polypeptide(L)'
;MRIRDWDRNLKVRLFGEALMNTTFWMFFPFISIYFADAFGKETAGLLLIVSQLFSVITNLMGGYCADVFGRKRMMVLSAYGQGAAFFVFALASSPWWSSPFVGFLSFTENAV
;
A
#
# COMPACT_ATOMS: atom_id res chain seq x y z
N MET A 1 -22.22 5.87 -19.03
CA MET A 1 -21.41 5.00 -19.91
C MET A 1 -21.47 3.58 -19.37
N ARG A 2 -21.71 2.55 -20.19
CA ARG A 2 -21.80 1.16 -19.71
C ARG A 2 -20.38 0.58 -19.59
N ILE A 3 -20.04 -0.02 -18.45
CA ILE A 3 -18.73 -0.67 -18.18
C ILE A 3 -18.39 -1.75 -19.22
N ARG A 4 -19.39 -2.34 -19.88
CA ARG A 4 -19.19 -3.34 -20.95
C ARG A 4 -18.49 -2.77 -22.19
N ASP A 5 -18.61 -1.48 -22.48
CA ASP A 5 -18.07 -0.86 -23.70
C ASP A 5 -16.61 -0.39 -23.53
N TRP A 6 -16.02 -0.59 -22.34
CA TRP A 6 -14.66 -0.13 -22.06
C TRP A 6 -13.59 -1.04 -22.66
N ASP A 7 -12.48 -0.41 -23.06
CA ASP A 7 -11.27 -1.09 -23.50
C ASP A 7 -10.76 -2.08 -22.44
N ARG A 8 -10.15 -3.17 -22.92
CA ARG A 8 -9.63 -4.24 -22.06
C ARG A 8 -8.62 -3.71 -21.02
N ASN A 9 -7.78 -2.73 -21.39
CA ASN A 9 -6.83 -2.10 -20.46
C ASN A 9 -7.53 -1.40 -19.28
N LEU A 10 -8.65 -0.74 -19.54
CA LEU A 10 -9.41 0.00 -18.53
C LEU A 10 -10.11 -0.95 -17.56
N LYS A 11 -10.64 -2.07 -18.08
CA LYS A 11 -11.22 -3.14 -17.26
C LYS A 11 -10.17 -3.81 -16.36
N VAL A 12 -9.00 -4.13 -16.91
CA VAL A 12 -7.90 -4.75 -16.13
C VAL A 12 -7.41 -3.78 -15.05
N ARG A 13 -7.26 -2.49 -15.38
CA ARG A 13 -6.87 -1.47 -14.41
C ARG A 13 -7.89 -1.31 -13.29
N LEU A 14 -9.16 -1.20 -13.64
CA LEU A 14 -10.25 -1.07 -12.66
C LEU A 14 -10.26 -2.28 -11.72
N PHE A 15 -10.13 -3.49 -12.26
CA PHE A 15 -10.11 -4.70 -11.45
C PHE A 15 -8.89 -4.73 -10.50
N GLY A 16 -7.71 -4.39 -11.02
CA GLY A 16 -6.48 -4.33 -10.21
C GLY A 16 -6.58 -3.29 -9.08
N GLU A 17 -6.99 -2.06 -9.40
CA GLU A 17 -7.18 -0.99 -8.42
C GLU A 17 -8.26 -1.36 -7.40
N ALA A 18 -9.37 -1.99 -7.82
CA ALA A 18 -10.43 -2.42 -6.92
C ALA A 18 -9.96 -3.50 -5.94
N LEU A 19 -9.20 -4.49 -6.41
CA LEU A 19 -8.71 -5.61 -5.60
C LEU A 19 -7.68 -5.11 -4.57
N MET A 20 -6.76 -4.23 -5.00
CA MET A 20 -5.80 -3.57 -4.12
C MET A 20 -6.48 -2.72 -3.06
N ASN A 21 -7.40 -1.82 -3.44
CA ASN A 21 -8.12 -0.97 -2.49
C ASN A 21 -8.92 -1.80 -1.48
N THR A 22 -9.66 -2.81 -1.95
CA THR A 22 -10.46 -3.66 -1.07
C THR A 22 -9.58 -4.34 -0.02
N THR A 23 -8.43 -4.87 -0.44
CA THR A 23 -7.48 -5.51 0.47
C THR A 23 -6.92 -4.53 1.50
N PHE A 24 -6.52 -3.33 1.08
CA PHE A 24 -6.01 -2.30 1.98
C PHE A 24 -7.05 -1.88 3.03
N TRP A 25 -8.29 -1.63 2.61
CA TRP A 25 -9.36 -1.21 3.52
C TRP A 25 -9.79 -2.29 4.50
N MET A 26 -9.70 -3.57 4.11
CA MET A 26 -9.92 -4.68 5.05
C MET A 26 -8.82 -4.76 6.12
N PHE A 27 -7.62 -4.32 5.78
CA PHE A 27 -6.40 -4.55 6.57
C PHE A 27 -6.01 -3.37 7.47
N PHE A 28 -6.22 -2.14 6.99
CA PHE A 28 -5.95 -0.89 7.70
C PHE A 28 -6.46 -0.82 9.16
N PRO A 29 -7.72 -1.20 9.49
CA PRO A 29 -8.21 -1.11 10.86
C PRO A 29 -7.45 -2.03 11.83
N PHE A 30 -7.04 -3.22 11.37
CA PHE A 30 -6.30 -4.18 12.21
C PHE A 30 -4.88 -3.69 12.50
N ILE A 31 -4.22 -3.09 11.51
CA ILE A 31 -2.90 -2.47 11.68
C ILE A 31 -2.94 -1.34 12.70
N SER A 32 -3.95 -0.47 12.62
CA SER A 32 -4.06 0.67 13.54
C SER A 32 -4.15 0.21 14.99
N ILE A 33 -4.92 -0.86 15.24
CA ILE A 33 -5.02 -1.50 16.57
C ILE A 33 -3.68 -2.12 16.97
N TYR A 34 -3.00 -2.84 16.07
CA TYR A 34 -1.70 -3.47 16.34
C TYR A 34 -0.62 -2.42 16.70
N PHE A 35 -0.55 -1.30 16.00
CA PHE A 35 0.39 -0.23 16.33
C PHE A 35 0.03 0.48 17.63
N ALA A 36 -1.26 0.69 17.89
CA ALA A 36 -1.70 1.29 19.15
C ALA A 36 -1.34 0.43 20.37
N ASP A 37 -1.38 -0.90 20.24
CA ASP A 37 -1.00 -1.84 21.29
C ASP A 37 0.52 -1.97 21.43
N ALA A 38 1.27 -1.99 20.33
CA ALA A 38 2.72 -2.18 20.33
C ALA A 38 3.52 -0.92 20.71
N PHE A 39 3.11 0.26 20.24
CA PHE A 39 3.87 1.51 20.43
C PHE A 39 3.18 2.51 21.38
N GLY A 40 1.90 2.31 21.67
CA GLY A 40 1.06 3.27 22.39
C GLY A 40 0.20 4.13 21.44
N LYS A 41 -0.94 4.62 21.95
CA LYS A 41 -1.95 5.31 21.13
C LYS A 41 -1.45 6.61 20.49
N GLU A 42 -0.66 7.40 21.22
CA GLU A 42 -0.15 8.70 20.73
C GLU A 42 0.91 8.52 19.62
N THR A 43 1.87 7.63 19.85
CA THR A 43 2.95 7.34 18.89
C THR A 43 2.40 6.66 17.64
N ALA A 44 1.45 5.73 17.77
CA ALA A 44 0.78 5.10 16.63
C ALA A 44 0.07 6.12 15.73
N GLY A 45 -0.62 7.09 16.32
CA GLY A 45 -1.23 8.18 15.56
C GLY A 45 -0.20 9.01 14.79
N LEU A 46 0.92 9.37 15.44
CA LEU A 46 2.04 10.08 14.81
C LEU A 46 2.66 9.28 13.66
N LEU A 47 2.89 7.98 13.86
CA LEU A 47 3.42 7.05 12.87
C LEU A 47 2.50 6.99 11.63
N LEU A 48 1.18 6.90 11.82
CA LEU A 48 0.22 6.93 10.71
C LEU A 48 0.27 8.26 9.95
N ILE A 49 0.36 9.40 10.64
CA ILE A 49 0.49 10.72 9.99
C ILE A 49 1.77 10.77 9.14
N VAL A 50 2.90 10.30 9.69
CA VAL A 50 4.17 10.25 8.97
C VAL A 50 4.08 9.35 7.74
N SER A 51 3.46 8.18 7.85
CA SER A 51 3.26 7.29 6.69
C SER A 51 2.42 7.95 5.59
N GLN A 52 1.42 8.75 5.96
CA GLN A 52 0.59 9.46 4.99
C GLN A 52 1.36 10.59 4.29
N LEU A 53 2.24 11.30 5.01
CA LEU A 53 3.13 12.30 4.40
C LEU A 53 4.09 11.66 3.41
N PHE A 54 4.68 10.52 3.75
CA PHE A 54 5.49 9.74 2.82
C PHE A 54 4.69 9.29 1.60
N SER A 55 3.45 8.83 1.78
CA SER A 55 2.56 8.46 0.68
C SER A 55 2.35 9.59 -0.32
N VAL A 56 2.14 10.82 0.14
CA VAL A 56 1.97 11.99 -0.76
C VAL A 56 3.24 12.24 -1.57
N ILE A 57 4.41 12.22 -0.93
CA ILE A 57 5.69 12.44 -1.61
C ILE A 57 5.92 11.38 -2.69
N THR A 58 5.73 10.11 -2.32
CA THR A 58 5.99 8.99 -3.22
C THR A 58 4.94 8.91 -4.34
N ASN A 59 3.68 9.31 -4.10
CA ASN A 59 2.68 9.43 -5.16
C ASN A 59 3.06 10.51 -6.19
N LEU A 60 3.57 11.65 -5.74
CA LEU A 60 4.04 12.71 -6.62
C LEU A 60 5.26 12.25 -7.44
N MET A 61 6.25 11.65 -6.78
CA MET A 61 7.43 11.09 -7.45
C MET A 61 7.06 9.94 -8.40
N GLY A 62 6.12 9.09 -7.99
CA GLY A 62 5.62 7.97 -8.78
C GLY A 62 4.89 8.43 -10.04
N GLY A 63 4.14 9.52 -9.95
CA GLY A 63 3.52 10.19 -11.10
C GLY A 63 4.57 10.70 -12.10
N TYR A 64 5.57 11.45 -11.61
CA TYR A 64 6.67 11.93 -12.44
C TYR A 64 7.43 10.76 -13.11
N CYS A 65 7.74 9.71 -12.36
CA CYS A 65 8.39 8.52 -12.88
C CYS A 65 7.51 7.78 -13.91
N ALA A 66 6.19 7.76 -13.76
CA ALA A 66 5.29 7.14 -14.72
C ALA A 66 5.29 7.87 -16.08
N ASP A 67 5.49 9.18 -16.07
CA ASP A 67 5.58 10.00 -17.28
C ASP A 67 6.93 9.81 -18.00
N VAL A 68 8.03 9.67 -17.25
CA VAL A 68 9.38 9.50 -17.81
C VAL A 68 9.67 8.07 -18.27
N PHE A 69 9.33 7.06 -17.46
CA PHE A 69 9.66 5.64 -17.72
C PHE A 69 8.55 4.86 -18.45
N GLY A 70 7.38 5.48 -18.60
CA GLY A 70 6.22 4.93 -19.28
C GLY A 70 5.19 4.26 -18.34
N ARG A 71 3.93 4.65 -18.52
CA ARG A 71 2.78 4.32 -17.65
C ARG A 71 2.58 2.82 -17.39
N LYS A 72 2.77 1.95 -18.40
CA LYS A 72 2.55 0.50 -18.24
C LYS A 72 3.61 -0.16 -17.36
N ARG A 73 4.88 0.27 -17.46
CA ARG A 73 5.98 -0.31 -16.68
C ARG A 73 5.87 0.08 -15.21
N MET A 74 5.59 1.36 -14.95
CA MET A 74 5.46 1.85 -13.58
C MET A 74 4.27 1.20 -12.85
N MET A 75 3.15 0.99 -13.53
CA MET A 75 1.98 0.31 -12.97
C MET A 75 2.25 -1.16 -12.59
N VAL A 76 3.07 -1.87 -13.38
CA VAL A 76 3.44 -3.25 -13.07
C VAL A 76 4.45 -3.28 -11.92
N LEU A 77 5.41 -2.36 -11.91
CA LEU A 77 6.40 -2.25 -10.84
C LEU A 77 5.75 -1.93 -9.49
N SER A 78 4.79 -1.00 -9.45
CA SER A 78 4.06 -0.67 -8.22
C SER A 78 3.22 -1.84 -7.71
N ALA A 79 2.59 -2.61 -8.61
CA ALA A 79 1.85 -3.81 -8.23
C ALA A 79 2.75 -4.89 -7.61
N TYR A 80 3.97 -5.09 -8.14
CA TYR A 80 4.96 -5.97 -7.52
C TYR A 80 5.45 -5.44 -6.18
N GLY A 81 5.67 -4.13 -6.06
CA GLY A 81 6.05 -3.48 -4.80
C GLY A 81 5.02 -3.68 -3.70
N GLN A 82 3.74 -3.41 -3.99
CA GLN A 82 2.66 -3.64 -3.03
C GLN A 82 2.51 -5.12 -2.66
N GLY A 83 2.63 -6.03 -3.64
CA GLY A 83 2.61 -7.47 -3.37
C GLY A 83 3.76 -7.92 -2.46
N ALA A 84 4.98 -7.40 -2.68
CA ALA A 84 6.12 -7.64 -1.82
C ALA A 84 5.92 -7.07 -0.41
N ALA A 85 5.36 -5.86 -0.30
CA ALA A 85 5.05 -5.23 0.99
C ALA A 85 4.05 -6.07 1.81
N PHE A 86 3.00 -6.59 1.19
CA PHE A 86 2.08 -7.53 1.86
C PHE A 86 2.77 -8.82 2.29
N PHE A 87 3.67 -9.36 1.46
CA PHE A 87 4.42 -10.57 1.79
C PHE A 87 5.38 -10.37 2.97
N VAL A 88 6.13 -9.25 2.98
CA VAL A 88 7.03 -8.89 4.09
C VAL A 88 6.22 -8.63 5.36
N PHE A 89 5.05 -8.00 5.26
CA PHE A 89 4.18 -7.82 6.41
C PHE A 89 3.71 -9.16 6.99
N ALA A 90 3.28 -10.10 6.14
CA ALA A 90 2.87 -11.43 6.58
C ALA A 90 4.00 -12.17 7.31
N LEU A 91 5.25 -12.02 6.84
CA LEU A 91 6.43 -12.57 7.51
C LEU A 91 6.73 -11.86 8.84
N ALA A 92 6.61 -10.53 8.91
CA ALA A 92 6.85 -9.74 10.12
C ALA A 92 5.75 -9.91 11.19
N SER A 93 4.56 -10.34 10.78
CA SER A 93 3.46 -10.71 11.67
C SER A 93 3.48 -12.20 12.05
N SER A 94 4.48 -12.96 11.57
CA SER A 94 4.66 -14.38 11.90
C SER A 94 5.15 -14.55 13.35
N PRO A 95 4.68 -15.60 14.08
CA PRO A 95 5.06 -15.87 15.47
C PRO A 95 6.56 -16.01 15.75
N TRP A 96 7.37 -16.21 14.70
CA TRP A 96 8.80 -16.47 14.77
C TRP A 96 9.63 -15.18 14.75
N TRP A 97 9.09 -14.06 14.27
CA TRP A 97 9.80 -12.79 14.17
C TRP A 97 8.87 -11.57 14.25
N SER A 98 8.47 -11.18 15.47
CA SER A 98 7.61 -10.01 15.70
C SER A 98 8.45 -8.73 15.83
N SER A 99 8.66 -8.01 14.72
CA SER A 99 9.20 -6.65 14.75
C SER A 99 8.15 -5.65 14.28
N PRO A 100 7.52 -4.90 15.20
CA PRO A 100 6.55 -3.85 14.88
C PRO A 100 7.10 -2.80 13.91
N PHE A 101 8.41 -2.59 13.90
CA PHE A 101 9.09 -1.63 13.02
C PHE A 101 9.09 -2.08 11.55
N VAL A 102 9.26 -3.38 11.30
CA VAL A 102 9.21 -3.94 9.94
C VAL A 102 7.78 -3.91 9.41
N GLY A 103 6.79 -4.18 10.28
CA GLY A 103 5.38 -4.01 9.94
C GLY A 103 5.03 -2.57 9.56
N PHE A 104 5.64 -1.57 10.22
CA PHE A 104 5.45 -0.16 9.91
C PHE A 104 6.05 0.25 8.56
N LEU A 105 7.25 -0.24 8.25
CA LEU A 105 7.89 -0.02 6.94
C LEU A 105 7.03 -0.59 5.81
N SER A 106 6.58 -1.85 5.94
CA SER A 106 5.73 -2.49 4.93
C SER A 106 4.36 -1.81 4.79
N PHE A 107 3.79 -1.31 5.89
CA PHE A 107 2.56 -0.52 5.84
C PHE A 107 2.74 0.79 5.08
N THR A 108 3.84 1.50 5.36
CA THR A 108 4.14 2.79 4.72
C THR A 108 4.33 2.64 3.22
N GLU A 109 4.95 1.54 2.76
CA GLU A 109 5.06 1.23 1.34
C GLU A 109 3.71 0.89 0.69
N ASN A 110 2.80 0.24 1.43
CA ASN A 110 1.48 -0.13 0.91
C ASN A 110 0.50 1.06 0.83
N ALA A 111 0.70 2.05 1.71
CA ALA A 111 -0.06 3.29 1.71
C ALA A 111 0.25 4.19 0.50
N VAL A 112 1.26 3.85 -0.30
CA VAL A 112 1.70 4.57 -1.52
C VAL A 112 1.08 3.94 -2.76
#